data_AF-A0A351ARA3-F1
#
_entry.id   AF-A0A351ARA3-F1
#
_cell.length_a   1.000
_cell.length_b   1.000
_cell.length_c   1.000
_cell.angle_alpha   90.00
_cell.angle_beta   90.00
_cell.angle_gamma   90.00
#
_symmetry.space_group_name_H-M   'P 1'
#
loop_
_entity.id
_entity.type
_entity.pdbx_description
1 polymer ?
#
loop_
_entity_poly.entity_id
_entity_poly.type
_entity_poly.pdbx_seq_one_letter_code
_entity_poly.pdbx_strand_id
1 'polypeptide(L)'
;SRGSVIPLWIEQIRTGNPITITEPKMTRFIMSLEEAVDLVLFAFEHGKNGDILVQKAPACTIGTQAEAVCELFGGKKEDIRVIGIRHGEKMYETLLTNEECAKAEDMGNFYRVPADNRTLNYDKFFTEGDEKRVTLTEFNSDNTRRLNLEETKAKIASLEYIRNELNGIENLAK
;
A
#
# COMPACT_ATOMS: atom_id res chain seq x y z
N SER A 1 2.81 5.96 9.69
CA SER A 1 3.34 7.26 9.23
C SER A 1 2.66 8.38 10.00
N ARG A 2 3.29 9.55 10.14
CA ARG A 2 2.64 10.72 10.73
C ARG A 2 1.44 11.13 9.87
N GLY A 3 0.29 11.36 10.48
CA GLY A 3 -0.95 11.71 9.78
C GLY A 3 -1.61 10.58 8.98
N SER A 4 -1.19 9.31 9.18
CA SER A 4 -1.93 8.17 8.60
C SER A 4 -3.27 7.95 9.31
N VAL A 5 -4.17 7.20 8.66
CA VAL A 5 -5.55 7.01 9.12
C VAL A 5 -5.67 6.17 10.40
N ILE A 6 -4.78 5.18 10.62
CA ILE A 6 -4.85 4.28 11.78
C ILE A 6 -4.67 5.04 13.12
N PRO A 7 -3.65 5.91 13.31
CA PRO A 7 -3.55 6.75 14.50
C PRO A 7 -4.79 7.62 14.77
N LEU A 8 -5.40 8.19 13.71
CA LEU A 8 -6.62 8.97 13.83
C LEU A 8 -7.77 8.12 14.38
N TRP A 9 -7.92 6.90 13.88
CA TRP A 9 -8.95 5.98 14.34
C TRP A 9 -8.75 5.49 15.77
N ILE A 10 -7.50 5.23 16.16
CA ILE A 10 -7.16 4.87 17.55
C ILE A 10 -7.55 6.01 18.50
N GLU A 11 -7.24 7.26 18.14
CA GLU A 11 -7.62 8.43 18.93
C GLU A 11 -9.14 8.62 18.99
N GLN A 12 -9.84 8.41 17.86
CA GLN A 12 -11.31 8.43 17.82
C GLN A 12 -11.90 7.40 18.80
N ILE A 13 -11.43 6.15 18.75
CA ILE A 13 -11.88 5.10 19.70
C ILE A 13 -11.63 5.52 21.15
N ARG A 14 -10.41 5.97 21.48
CA ARG A 14 -10.02 6.32 22.85
C ARG A 14 -10.80 7.50 23.42
N THR A 15 -11.19 8.44 22.56
CA THR A 15 -12.03 9.60 22.93
C THR A 15 -13.52 9.27 22.93
N GLY A 16 -13.90 8.01 22.68
CA GLY A 16 -15.30 7.57 22.62
C GLY A 16 -16.03 8.06 21.36
N ASN A 17 -15.28 8.52 20.35
CA ASN A 17 -15.83 8.99 19.09
C ASN A 17 -15.94 7.85 18.07
N PRO A 18 -17.01 7.86 17.24
CA PRO A 18 -17.12 7.06 16.04
C PRO A 18 -15.88 7.15 15.15
N ILE A 19 -15.39 6.01 14.65
CA ILE A 19 -14.38 6.00 13.59
C ILE A 19 -15.01 6.54 12.31
N THR A 20 -14.26 7.36 11.58
CA THR A 20 -14.70 7.92 10.30
C THR A 20 -13.91 7.33 9.14
N ILE A 21 -14.62 6.77 8.16
CA ILE A 21 -14.04 6.22 6.93
C ILE A 21 -14.64 6.88 5.71
N THR A 22 -13.87 6.99 4.63
CA THR A 22 -14.31 7.68 3.41
C THR A 22 -15.21 6.78 2.56
N GLU A 23 -14.66 5.73 1.98
CA GLU A 23 -15.39 4.71 1.21
C GLU A 23 -14.91 3.31 1.61
N PRO A 24 -15.78 2.45 2.18
CA PRO A 24 -15.40 1.12 2.68
C PRO A 24 -14.72 0.23 1.63
N LYS A 25 -15.11 0.35 0.35
CA LYS A 25 -14.57 -0.46 -0.75
C LYS A 25 -13.23 0.04 -1.28
N MET A 26 -12.76 1.21 -0.86
CA MET A 26 -11.42 1.67 -1.22
C MET A 26 -10.37 0.68 -0.77
N THR A 27 -9.32 0.52 -1.56
CA THR A 27 -8.24 -0.42 -1.24
C THR A 27 -6.91 0.28 -1.16
N ARG A 28 -6.07 -0.13 -0.22
CA ARG A 28 -4.74 0.42 0.01
C ARG A 28 -3.77 -0.71 0.28
N PHE A 29 -2.56 -0.58 -0.27
CA PHE A 29 -1.45 -1.44 0.11
C PHE A 29 -1.13 -1.25 1.59
N ILE A 30 -0.79 -2.35 2.28
CA ILE A 30 -0.26 -2.31 3.63
C ILE A 30 1.21 -2.65 3.58
N MET A 31 2.03 -1.73 4.09
CA MET A 31 3.47 -1.84 4.20
C MET A 31 3.91 -1.26 5.54
N SER A 32 4.78 -1.97 6.25
CA SER A 32 5.41 -1.47 7.48
C SER A 32 6.54 -0.48 7.14
N LEU A 33 6.99 0.28 8.15
CA LEU A 33 8.17 1.12 7.97
C LEU A 33 9.43 0.29 7.67
N GLU A 34 9.57 -0.87 8.33
CA GLU A 34 10.66 -1.81 8.10
C GLU A 34 10.67 -2.30 6.65
N GLU A 35 9.51 -2.68 6.11
CA GLU A 35 9.40 -3.11 4.69
C GLU A 35 9.78 -1.99 3.73
N ALA A 36 9.41 -0.74 4.03
CA ALA A 36 9.82 0.41 3.23
C ALA A 36 11.33 0.65 3.28
N VAL A 37 11.97 0.43 4.45
CA VAL A 37 13.44 0.48 4.58
C VAL A 37 14.08 -0.65 3.79
N ASP A 38 13.54 -1.87 3.86
CA ASP A 38 14.03 -3.03 3.10
C ASP A 38 13.98 -2.77 1.60
N LEU A 39 12.93 -2.11 1.09
CA LEU A 39 12.86 -1.68 -0.31
C LEU A 39 14.00 -0.73 -0.69
N VAL A 40 14.32 0.24 0.17
CA VAL A 40 15.43 1.18 -0.08
C VAL A 40 16.78 0.46 -0.09
N LEU A 41 17.01 -0.46 0.87
CA LEU A 41 18.23 -1.27 0.92
C LEU A 41 18.35 -2.20 -0.29
N PHE A 42 17.24 -2.84 -0.67
CA PHE A 42 17.20 -3.67 -1.87
C PHE A 42 17.55 -2.87 -3.12
N ALA A 43 17.01 -1.65 -3.24
CA ALA A 43 17.33 -0.74 -4.34
C ALA A 43 18.78 -0.27 -4.34
N PHE A 44 19.35 -0.03 -3.16
CA PHE A 44 20.76 0.31 -3.03
C PHE A 44 21.68 -0.80 -3.52
N GLU A 45 21.36 -2.07 -3.23
CA GLU A 45 22.19 -3.22 -3.59
C GLU A 45 21.99 -3.69 -5.04
N HIS A 46 20.76 -3.65 -5.55
CA HIS A 46 20.38 -4.30 -6.81
C HIS A 46 19.94 -3.33 -7.92
N GLY A 47 19.68 -2.07 -7.57
CA GLY A 47 19.21 -1.05 -8.50
C GLY A 47 20.30 -0.59 -9.46
N LYS A 48 19.91 -0.32 -10.71
CA LYS A 48 20.75 0.35 -11.69
C LYS A 48 20.26 1.77 -11.92
N ASN A 49 21.10 2.59 -12.56
CA ASN A 49 20.73 3.97 -12.86
C ASN A 49 19.47 4.02 -13.73
N GLY A 50 18.46 4.75 -13.24
CA GLY A 50 17.18 4.93 -13.90
C GLY A 50 16.12 3.88 -13.59
N ASP A 51 16.45 2.83 -12.82
CA ASP A 51 15.47 1.83 -12.42
C ASP A 51 14.43 2.41 -11.43
N ILE A 52 13.18 1.99 -11.59
CA ILE A 52 12.14 2.10 -10.56
C ILE A 52 11.99 0.72 -9.92
N LEU A 53 12.11 0.67 -8.60
CA LEU A 53 11.92 -0.55 -7.82
C LEU A 53 10.66 -0.46 -6.98
N VAL A 54 9.84 -1.51 -7.06
CA VAL A 54 8.55 -1.61 -6.38
C VAL A 54 8.53 -2.89 -5.56
N GLN A 55 8.24 -2.80 -4.27
CA GLN A 55 8.00 -3.98 -3.44
C GLN A 55 6.57 -4.49 -3.65
N LYS A 56 6.42 -5.80 -3.83
CA LYS A 56 5.11 -6.44 -3.88
C LYS A 56 4.50 -6.42 -2.48
N ALA A 57 3.42 -5.67 -2.31
CA ALA A 57 2.70 -5.56 -1.04
C ALA A 57 1.27 -6.13 -1.17
N PRO A 58 0.73 -6.76 -0.11
CA PRO A 58 -0.68 -7.07 -0.04
C PRO A 58 -1.49 -5.80 0.20
N ALA A 59 -2.81 -5.88 -0.01
CA ALA A 59 -3.73 -4.78 0.23
C ALA A 59 -4.95 -5.24 1.04
N CYS A 60 -5.65 -4.30 1.66
CA CYS A 60 -6.95 -4.54 2.26
C CYS A 60 -7.93 -3.44 1.84
N THR A 61 -9.22 -3.66 2.11
CA THR A 61 -10.20 -2.57 2.00
C THR A 61 -10.11 -1.64 3.20
N ILE A 62 -10.53 -0.38 3.05
CA ILE A 62 -10.63 0.57 4.16
C ILE A 62 -11.63 0.06 5.21
N GLY A 63 -12.73 -0.58 4.79
CA GLY A 63 -13.68 -1.21 5.71
C GLY A 63 -13.04 -2.30 6.56
N THR A 64 -12.30 -3.22 5.94
CA THR A 64 -11.56 -4.28 6.64
C THR A 64 -10.51 -3.70 7.58
N GLN A 65 -9.80 -2.65 7.16
CA GLN A 65 -8.79 -2.00 8.00
C GLN A 65 -9.41 -1.33 9.24
N ALA A 66 -10.53 -0.64 9.06
CA ALA A 66 -11.24 0.01 10.16
C ALA A 66 -11.81 -1.00 11.14
N GLU A 67 -12.41 -2.09 10.65
CA GLU A 67 -12.89 -3.20 11.48
C GLU A 67 -11.74 -3.86 12.26
N ALA A 68 -10.60 -4.09 11.63
CA ALA A 68 -9.40 -4.59 12.30
C ALA A 68 -8.94 -3.68 13.45
N VAL A 69 -8.93 -2.36 13.23
CA VAL A 69 -8.55 -1.38 14.27
C VAL A 69 -9.59 -1.34 15.39
N CYS A 70 -10.89 -1.40 15.09
CA CYS A 70 -11.94 -1.53 16.10
C CYS A 70 -11.71 -2.74 17.00
N GLU A 71 -11.49 -3.93 16.42
CA GLU A 71 -11.28 -5.15 17.21
C GLU A 71 -10.00 -5.10 18.07
N LEU A 72 -8.93 -4.47 17.58
CA LEU A 72 -7.67 -4.35 18.32
C LEU A 72 -7.75 -3.37 19.49
N PHE A 73 -8.52 -2.28 19.35
CA PHE A 73 -8.53 -1.17 20.32
C PHE A 73 -9.86 -1.02 21.09
N GLY A 74 -10.80 -1.96 20.93
CA GLY A 74 -12.07 -1.96 21.65
C GLY A 74 -13.14 -1.02 21.06
N GLY A 75 -12.99 -0.64 19.78
CA GLY A 75 -14.03 0.04 19.02
C GLY A 75 -15.13 -0.92 18.58
N LYS A 76 -16.32 -0.40 18.28
CA LYS A 76 -17.45 -1.18 17.74
C LYS A 76 -17.58 -0.96 16.25
N LYS A 77 -17.82 -2.04 15.50
CA LYS A 77 -18.03 -1.97 14.04
C LYS A 77 -19.24 -1.12 13.68
N GLU A 78 -20.27 -1.16 14.52
CA GLU A 78 -21.53 -0.42 14.34
C GLU A 78 -21.34 1.09 14.47
N ASP A 79 -20.27 1.52 15.15
CA ASP A 79 -19.93 2.93 15.33
C ASP A 79 -19.09 3.49 14.16
N ILE A 80 -18.76 2.69 13.15
CA ILE A 80 -18.04 3.17 11.98
C ILE A 80 -18.95 4.04 11.12
N ARG A 81 -18.56 5.30 10.89
CA ARG A 81 -19.28 6.28 10.07
C ARG A 81 -18.63 6.48 8.72
N VAL A 82 -19.41 6.31 7.65
CA VAL A 82 -18.99 6.59 6.28
C VAL A 82 -19.22 8.08 5.99
N ILE A 83 -18.14 8.82 5.70
CA ILE A 83 -18.18 10.27 5.43
C ILE A 83 -18.11 10.59 3.93
N GLY A 84 -17.91 9.59 3.08
CA GLY A 84 -17.78 9.75 1.64
C GLY A 84 -16.34 10.02 1.19
N ILE A 85 -16.13 9.86 -0.12
CA ILE A 85 -14.84 10.06 -0.79
C ILE A 85 -14.43 11.53 -0.72
N ARG A 86 -13.22 11.81 -0.24
CA ARG A 86 -12.67 13.17 -0.23
C ARG A 86 -12.10 13.52 -1.59
N HIS A 87 -11.99 14.82 -1.87
CA HIS A 87 -11.43 15.29 -3.14
C HIS A 87 -10.00 14.76 -3.36
N GLY A 88 -9.75 14.20 -4.55
CA GLY A 88 -8.45 13.67 -4.94
C GLY A 88 -8.16 12.23 -4.49
N GLU A 89 -9.05 11.58 -3.74
CA GLU A 89 -8.87 10.19 -3.37
C GLU A 89 -9.25 9.22 -4.50
N LYS A 90 -8.47 8.15 -4.65
CA LYS A 90 -8.74 7.06 -5.60
C LYS A 90 -9.39 5.86 -4.92
N MET A 91 -10.16 5.08 -5.69
CA MET A 91 -10.72 3.80 -5.23
C MET A 91 -9.65 2.76 -4.93
N TYR A 92 -8.54 2.79 -5.66
CA TYR A 92 -7.38 1.94 -5.47
C TYR A 92 -6.12 2.71 -5.85
N GLU A 93 -4.97 2.26 -5.37
CA GLU A 93 -3.66 2.84 -5.70
C GLU A 93 -2.93 1.95 -6.70
N THR A 94 -2.22 2.56 -7.63
CA THR A 94 -1.42 1.88 -8.64
C THR A 94 0.06 1.97 -8.26
N LEU A 95 0.76 0.83 -8.23
CA LEU A 95 2.21 0.75 -8.05
C LEU A 95 2.96 0.57 -9.37
N LEU A 96 2.36 -0.11 -10.35
CA LEU A 96 2.88 -0.19 -11.72
C LEU A 96 1.74 0.05 -12.70
N THR A 97 1.92 1.03 -13.57
CA THR A 97 1.08 1.29 -14.73
C THR A 97 1.25 0.18 -15.78
N ASN A 98 0.39 0.17 -16.80
CA ASN A 98 0.48 -0.79 -17.90
C ASN A 98 1.82 -0.73 -18.65
N GLU A 99 2.35 0.47 -18.91
CA GLU A 99 3.64 0.63 -19.57
C GLU A 99 4.78 0.08 -18.71
N GLU A 100 4.75 0.36 -17.41
CA GLU A 100 5.75 -0.13 -16.47
C GLU A 100 5.69 -1.65 -16.35
N CYS A 101 4.50 -2.24 -16.26
CA CYS A 101 4.31 -3.70 -16.24
C CYS A 101 4.86 -4.39 -17.49
N ALA A 102 4.73 -3.77 -18.66
CA ALA A 102 5.26 -4.33 -19.91
C ALA A 102 6.80 -4.44 -19.90
N LYS A 103 7.48 -3.61 -19.10
CA LYS A 103 8.94 -3.59 -18.97
C LYS A 103 9.43 -4.21 -17.65
N ALA A 104 8.52 -4.52 -16.72
CA ALA A 104 8.86 -4.94 -15.37
C ALA A 104 9.50 -6.33 -15.35
N GLU A 105 10.62 -6.43 -14.64
CA GLU A 105 11.28 -7.68 -14.31
C GLU A 105 10.87 -8.15 -12.92
N ASP A 106 10.44 -9.41 -12.80
CA ASP A 106 10.11 -10.03 -11.52
C ASP A 106 11.40 -10.45 -10.79
N MET A 107 11.65 -9.84 -9.63
CA MET A 107 12.79 -10.11 -8.76
C MET A 107 12.35 -10.81 -7.46
N GLY A 108 11.31 -11.64 -7.52
CA GLY A 108 10.75 -12.34 -6.36
C GLY A 108 9.77 -11.46 -5.59
N ASN A 109 10.23 -10.82 -4.51
CA ASN A 109 9.39 -9.91 -3.70
C ASN A 109 9.31 -8.49 -4.27
N PHE A 110 10.04 -8.22 -5.35
CA PHE A 110 10.16 -6.90 -5.97
C PHE A 110 9.87 -6.98 -7.47
N TYR A 111 9.43 -5.87 -8.03
CA TYR A 111 9.49 -5.60 -9.46
C TYR A 111 10.54 -4.53 -9.73
N ARG A 112 11.30 -4.71 -10.80
CA ARG A 112 12.22 -3.71 -11.34
C ARG A 112 11.72 -3.23 -12.69
N VAL A 113 11.46 -1.94 -12.82
CA VAL A 113 11.18 -1.31 -14.11
C VAL A 113 12.46 -0.63 -14.56
N PRO A 114 13.17 -1.18 -15.55
CA PRO A 114 14.39 -0.56 -16.05
C PRO A 114 14.07 0.77 -16.74
N ALA A 115 14.98 1.73 -16.62
CA ALA A 115 14.89 2.94 -17.44
C ALA A 115 14.87 2.57 -18.93
N ASP A 116 14.07 3.30 -19.68
CA ASP A 116 14.04 3.18 -21.12
C ASP A 116 15.30 3.81 -21.73
N ASN A 117 16.40 3.06 -21.67
CA ASN A 117 17.71 3.49 -22.16
C ASN A 117 17.85 3.28 -23.68
N ARG A 118 16.72 3.24 -24.41
CA ARG A 118 16.75 3.44 -25.86
C ARG A 118 17.34 4.83 -26.08
N THR A 119 18.60 4.88 -26.52
CA THR A 119 19.24 6.07 -27.13
C THR A 119 18.19 6.84 -27.91
N LEU A 120 18.07 8.17 -27.73
CA LEU A 120 17.11 9.15 -28.32
C LEU A 120 16.55 8.84 -29.74
N ASN A 121 15.95 7.69 -29.91
CA ASN A 121 15.69 7.06 -31.20
C ASN A 121 14.18 6.87 -31.28
N TYR A 122 13.55 7.86 -31.89
CA TYR A 122 12.11 8.02 -31.99
C TYR A 122 11.43 6.95 -32.86
N ASP A 123 12.22 6.15 -33.60
CA ASP A 123 11.73 5.14 -34.55
C ASP A 123 10.89 4.04 -33.87
N LYS A 124 11.18 3.70 -32.62
CA LYS A 124 10.46 2.64 -31.89
C LYS A 124 9.08 3.04 -31.36
N PHE A 125 8.64 4.28 -31.56
CA PHE A 125 7.23 4.65 -31.34
C PHE A 125 6.37 4.48 -32.59
N PHE A 126 6.98 4.27 -33.77
CA PHE A 126 6.27 4.30 -35.06
C PHE A 126 6.34 3.01 -35.88
N THR A 127 7.34 2.12 -35.71
CA THR A 127 7.53 0.99 -36.65
C THR A 127 7.63 -0.43 -36.08
N GLU A 128 7.93 -0.64 -34.79
CA GLU A 128 8.04 -2.01 -34.23
C GLU A 128 7.38 -2.08 -32.84
N GLY A 129 6.24 -2.77 -32.74
CA GLY A 129 5.59 -3.10 -31.48
C GLY A 129 6.10 -4.43 -30.92
N ASP A 130 6.27 -4.52 -29.60
CA ASP A 130 6.62 -5.78 -28.94
C ASP A 130 5.36 -6.66 -28.81
N GLU A 131 5.30 -7.77 -29.56
CA GLU A 131 4.15 -8.68 -29.56
C GLU A 131 4.04 -9.52 -28.28
N LYS A 132 5.10 -9.61 -27.48
CA LYS A 132 5.08 -10.34 -26.20
C LYS A 132 4.56 -9.45 -25.09
N ARG A 133 3.26 -9.17 -25.12
CA ARG A 133 2.59 -8.50 -24.01
C ARG A 133 2.75 -9.34 -22.73
N VAL A 134 3.44 -8.79 -21.74
CA VAL A 134 3.44 -9.31 -20.37
C VAL A 134 1.98 -9.43 -19.90
N THR A 135 1.62 -10.54 -19.26
CA THR A 135 0.24 -10.83 -18.82
C THR A 135 -0.27 -9.84 -17.76
N LEU A 136 0.65 -9.16 -17.09
CA LEU A 136 0.37 -8.12 -16.09
C LEU A 136 0.08 -6.79 -16.81
N THR A 137 -1.17 -6.32 -16.76
CA THR A 137 -1.57 -5.05 -17.41
C THR A 137 -1.55 -3.84 -16.49
N GLU A 138 -1.52 -4.06 -15.17
CA GLU A 138 -1.36 -3.05 -14.12
C GLU A 138 -1.06 -3.80 -12.81
N PHE A 139 -0.31 -3.21 -11.89
CA PHE A 139 -0.21 -3.70 -10.51
C PHE A 139 -0.75 -2.65 -9.56
N ASN A 140 -1.88 -2.96 -8.92
CA ASN A 140 -2.63 -2.03 -8.09
C ASN A 140 -3.18 -2.71 -6.82
N SER A 141 -3.68 -1.92 -5.87
CA SER A 141 -4.18 -2.45 -4.60
C SER A 141 -5.48 -3.26 -4.74
N ASP A 142 -6.08 -3.26 -5.92
CA ASP A 142 -7.29 -4.02 -6.22
C ASP A 142 -7.02 -5.43 -6.75
N ASN A 143 -5.93 -5.61 -7.49
CA ASN A 143 -5.56 -6.87 -8.12
C ASN A 143 -4.42 -7.63 -7.42
N THR A 144 -3.81 -7.05 -6.39
CA THR A 144 -2.85 -7.74 -5.52
C THR A 144 -3.55 -8.74 -4.57
N ARG A 145 -2.75 -9.46 -3.77
CA ARG A 145 -3.23 -10.30 -2.67
C ARG A 145 -4.03 -9.46 -1.67
N ARG A 146 -5.34 -9.76 -1.56
CA ARG A 146 -6.24 -9.12 -0.60
C ARG A 146 -6.16 -9.82 0.76
N LEU A 147 -5.82 -9.08 1.80
CA LEU A 147 -5.87 -9.56 3.18
C LEU A 147 -7.33 -9.63 3.64
N ASN A 148 -7.67 -10.72 4.31
CA ASN A 148 -8.91 -10.80 5.08
C ASN A 148 -8.79 -10.06 6.42
N LEU A 149 -9.85 -10.07 7.23
CA LEU A 149 -9.88 -9.36 8.52
C LEU A 149 -8.79 -9.85 9.49
N GLU A 150 -8.65 -11.16 9.68
CA GLU A 150 -7.66 -11.74 10.60
C GLU A 150 -6.23 -11.47 10.14
N GLU A 151 -5.97 -11.58 8.84
CA GLU A 151 -4.66 -11.26 8.27
C GLU A 151 -4.33 -9.76 8.39
N THR A 152 -5.33 -8.90 8.20
CA THR A 152 -5.18 -7.45 8.36
C THR A 152 -4.89 -7.10 9.82
N LYS A 153 -5.61 -7.71 10.77
CA LYS A 153 -5.35 -7.56 12.22
C LYS A 153 -3.93 -8.00 12.56
N ALA A 154 -3.52 -9.19 12.13
CA ALA A 154 -2.17 -9.71 12.38
C ALA A 154 -1.09 -8.76 11.82
N LYS A 155 -1.28 -8.26 10.60
CA LYS A 155 -0.36 -7.31 9.96
C LYS A 155 -0.30 -5.95 10.66
N ILE A 156 -1.42 -5.43 11.15
CA ILE A 156 -1.46 -4.18 11.93
C ILE A 156 -0.81 -4.39 13.30
N ALA A 157 -1.13 -5.50 13.98
CA ALA A 157 -0.59 -5.82 15.29
C ALA A 157 0.92 -6.10 15.30
N SER A 158 1.51 -6.46 14.15
CA SER A 158 2.97 -6.63 14.06
C SER A 158 3.73 -5.30 14.03
N LEU A 159 3.06 -4.19 13.72
CA LEU A 159 3.70 -2.87 13.63
C LEU A 159 4.15 -2.40 15.02
N GLU A 160 5.40 -1.93 15.13
CA GLU A 160 5.96 -1.42 16.40
C GLU A 160 5.08 -0.35 17.05
N TYR A 161 4.65 0.65 16.27
CA TYR A 161 3.74 1.70 16.72
C TYR A 161 2.47 1.12 17.38
N ILE A 162 1.85 0.12 16.76
CA ILE A 162 0.61 -0.49 17.25
C ILE A 162 0.86 -1.30 18.52
N ARG A 163 1.97 -2.06 18.58
CA ARG A 163 2.36 -2.78 19.80
C ARG A 163 2.56 -1.84 20.97
N ASN A 164 3.19 -0.69 20.74
CA ASN A 164 3.36 0.33 21.78
C ASN A 164 2.01 0.90 22.23
N GLU A 165 1.13 1.24 21.30
CA GLU A 165 -0.22 1.75 21.61
C GLU A 165 -1.09 0.73 22.38
N LEU A 166 -0.95 -0.57 22.11
CA LEU A 166 -1.66 -1.63 22.83
C LEU A 166 -1.10 -1.87 24.25
N ASN A 167 0.21 -1.69 24.43
CA ASN A 167 0.88 -1.89 25.72
C ASN A 167 0.92 -0.61 26.58
N GLY A 168 0.38 0.51 26.10
CA GLY A 168 0.44 1.81 26.79
C GLY A 168 1.85 2.39 26.87
N ILE A 169 2.74 2.01 25.95
CA ILE A 169 4.11 2.52 25.86
C ILE A 169 4.09 3.79 25.01
N GLU A 170 4.79 4.84 25.45
CA GLU A 170 4.88 6.09 24.71
C GLU A 170 5.66 5.89 23.40
N ASN A 171 5.04 6.25 22.27
CA ASN A 171 5.71 6.24 20.98
C ASN A 171 6.71 7.40 20.89
N LEU A 172 8.00 7.08 20.89
CA LEU A 172 9.13 8.03 20.87
C LEU A 172 9.19 8.92 19.61
N ALA A 173 8.39 8.61 18.59
CA ALA A 173 8.25 9.41 17.38
C ALA A 173 6.78 9.88 17.21
N LYS A 174 6.51 11.13 17.60
CA LYS A 174 5.29 11.87 17.24
C LYS A 174 5.48 12.68 15.97
#